data_AF-A0A1S4EQM6-F1
#
_entry.id   AF-A0A1S4EQM6-F1
#
_cell.length_a   1.000
_cell.length_b   1.000
_cell.length_c   1.000
_cell.angle_alpha   90.00
_cell.angle_beta   90.00
_cell.angle_gamma   90.00
#
_symmetry.space_group_name_H-M   'P 1'
#
loop_
_entity.id
_entity.type
_entity.pdbx_description
1 polymer ?
#
loop_
_entity_poly.entity_id
_entity_poly.type
_entity_poly.pdbx_seq_one_letter_code
_entity_poly.pdbx_strand_id
1 'polypeptide(L)'
;MKCYQLIHDPMSWIRTGSKTSNPCFYFQNENGRKLPEWVSLVFPDKLKTLNSYYNQIRTSSDYFKRIQAGPFLTLILDDLKLKSQNRLRPNHKIKFWSGFDTTILKLLYTMKETQPSLDKAEELLETDYNGALMIELHLIKNEYYIK
;
A
#
# COMPACT_ATOMS: atom_id res chain seq x y z
N MET A 1 6.05 1.11 -19.99
CA MET A 1 6.45 2.18 -20.93
C MET A 1 5.70 3.52 -20.69
N LYS A 2 5.39 3.90 -19.43
CA LYS A 2 4.77 5.21 -19.08
C LYS A 2 5.68 6.14 -18.27
N CYS A 3 6.71 5.61 -17.59
CA CYS A 3 7.65 6.45 -16.84
C CYS A 3 8.40 7.45 -17.75
N TYR A 4 8.72 7.09 -18.99
CA TYR A 4 9.46 7.94 -19.92
C TYR A 4 8.70 9.22 -20.32
N GLN A 5 7.37 9.15 -20.41
CA GLN A 5 6.55 10.32 -20.76
C GLN A 5 6.42 11.33 -19.61
N LEU A 6 6.59 10.89 -18.36
CA LEU A 6 6.51 11.74 -17.17
C LEU A 6 7.77 12.59 -16.93
N ILE A 7 8.85 12.30 -17.66
CA ILE A 7 10.19 12.82 -17.39
C ILE A 7 10.49 14.07 -18.24
N HIS A 8 9.83 14.21 -19.39
CA HIS A 8 10.10 15.29 -20.36
C HIS A 8 9.16 16.50 -20.24
N ASP A 9 8.12 16.42 -19.40
CA ASP A 9 7.24 17.55 -19.11
C ASP A 9 7.26 17.84 -17.60
N PRO A 10 7.85 18.98 -17.17
CA PRO A 10 7.88 19.41 -15.77
C PRO A 10 6.51 19.58 -15.13
N MET A 11 5.42 19.62 -15.89
CA MET A 11 4.05 19.73 -15.40
C MET A 11 3.31 18.38 -15.40
N SER A 12 3.89 17.32 -15.97
CA SER A 12 3.25 16.01 -16.07
C SER A 12 3.12 15.28 -14.72
N TRP A 13 4.02 15.53 -13.76
CA TRP A 13 3.89 14.99 -12.39
C TRP A 13 2.74 15.65 -11.61
N ILE A 14 2.36 16.88 -11.95
CA ILE A 14 1.15 17.54 -11.42
C ILE A 14 -0.11 16.85 -11.97
N ARG A 15 -0.11 16.51 -13.27
CA ARG A 15 -1.27 15.86 -13.92
C ARG A 15 -1.46 14.39 -13.54
N THR A 16 -0.38 13.67 -13.27
CA THR A 16 -0.40 12.22 -12.99
C THR A 16 -0.27 11.87 -11.51
N GLY A 17 0.04 12.87 -10.68
CA GLY A 17 0.14 12.76 -9.23
C GLY A 17 1.40 12.05 -8.75
N SER A 18 1.78 12.33 -7.50
CA SER A 18 2.91 11.69 -6.78
C SER A 18 2.92 10.17 -6.87
N LYS A 19 1.73 9.57 -7.02
CA LYS A 19 1.48 8.15 -7.09
C LYS A 19 2.23 7.41 -8.20
N THR A 20 2.53 8.08 -9.31
CA THR A 20 3.20 7.45 -10.48
C THR A 20 4.62 7.92 -10.69
N SER A 21 4.95 9.15 -10.30
CA SER A 21 6.29 9.71 -10.47
C SER A 21 7.30 9.15 -9.46
N ASN A 22 6.90 9.00 -8.19
CA ASN A 22 7.80 8.51 -7.13
C ASN A 22 8.37 7.10 -7.43
N PRO A 23 7.56 6.08 -7.77
CA PRO A 23 8.08 4.73 -8.06
C PRO A 23 8.97 4.70 -9.32
N CYS A 24 8.69 5.56 -10.31
CA CYS A 24 9.50 5.63 -11.53
C CYS A 24 10.90 6.17 -11.29
N PHE A 25 11.09 7.09 -10.33
CA PHE A 25 12.42 7.61 -10.00
C PHE A 25 13.24 6.63 -9.17
N TYR A 26 12.62 5.94 -8.20
CA TYR A 26 13.27 4.84 -7.47
C TYR A 26 13.79 3.77 -8.44
N PHE A 27 12.93 3.27 -9.34
CA PHE A 27 13.32 2.26 -10.32
C PHE A 27 14.50 2.71 -11.20
N GLN A 28 14.49 3.95 -11.67
CA GLN A 28 15.57 4.46 -12.52
C GLN A 28 16.89 4.62 -11.76
N ASN A 29 16.83 5.14 -10.53
CA ASN A 29 18.00 5.32 -9.66
C ASN A 29 18.66 3.97 -9.34
N GLU A 30 17.85 2.96 -8.98
CA GLU A 30 18.33 1.61 -8.66
C GLU A 30 18.93 0.87 -9.86
N ASN A 31 18.43 1.16 -11.06
CA ASN A 31 18.99 0.63 -12.31
C ASN A 31 20.15 1.49 -12.87
N GLY A 32 20.70 2.42 -12.08
CA GLY A 32 21.85 3.25 -12.47
C GLY A 32 21.56 4.22 -13.62
N ARG A 33 20.29 4.55 -13.89
CA ARG A 33 19.92 5.52 -14.92
C ARG A 33 20.07 6.94 -14.41
N LYS A 34 20.56 7.83 -15.26
CA LYS A 34 20.65 9.27 -14.95
C LYS A 34 19.26 9.87 -14.85
N LEU A 35 18.94 10.42 -13.69
CA LEU A 35 17.75 11.23 -13.47
C LEU A 35 17.99 12.66 -14.01
N PRO A 36 16.93 13.35 -14.49
CA PRO A 36 17.04 14.77 -14.81
C PRO A 36 17.47 15.61 -13.60
N GLU A 37 18.16 16.71 -13.86
CA GLU A 37 18.72 17.58 -12.81
C GLU A 37 17.67 18.07 -11.82
N TRP A 38 16.48 18.45 -12.29
CA TRP A 38 15.39 18.94 -11.45
C TRP A 38 14.89 17.90 -10.43
N VAL A 39 15.09 16.60 -10.67
CA VAL A 39 14.61 15.52 -9.80
C VAL A 39 15.35 15.54 -8.45
N SER A 40 16.60 16.00 -8.42
CA SER A 40 17.38 16.16 -7.18
C SER A 40 16.75 17.12 -6.17
N LEU A 41 15.87 18.02 -6.62
CA LEU A 41 15.18 18.99 -5.77
C LEU A 41 14.02 18.37 -4.98
N VAL A 42 13.54 17.18 -5.39
CA VAL A 42 12.30 16.57 -4.86
C VAL A 42 12.43 15.10 -4.49
N PHE A 43 13.31 14.34 -5.14
CA PHE A 43 13.56 12.93 -4.87
C PHE A 43 14.82 12.77 -4.00
N PRO A 44 14.84 11.84 -3.02
CA PRO A 44 13.76 10.94 -2.64
C PRO A 44 12.75 11.55 -1.64
N ASP A 45 13.20 12.44 -0.76
CA ASP A 45 12.48 12.75 0.49
C ASP A 45 11.14 13.46 0.30
N LYS A 46 11.06 14.50 -0.55
CA LYS A 46 9.81 15.27 -0.71
C LYS A 46 8.73 14.45 -1.40
N LEU A 47 9.10 13.66 -2.40
CA LEU A 47 8.17 12.77 -3.10
C LEU A 47 7.69 11.63 -2.20
N LYS A 48 8.58 11.10 -1.37
CA LYS A 48 8.27 10.11 -0.34
C LYS A 48 7.23 10.64 0.64
N THR A 49 7.50 11.78 1.27
CA THR A 49 6.56 12.45 2.20
C THR A 49 5.22 12.77 1.53
N LEU A 50 5.23 13.29 0.29
CA LEU A 50 4.00 13.60 -0.44
C LEU A 50 3.16 12.34 -0.75
N ASN A 51 3.80 11.23 -1.11
CA ASN A 51 3.10 9.96 -1.32
C ASN A 51 2.47 9.44 -0.03
N SER A 52 3.17 9.57 1.09
CA SER A 52 2.67 9.17 2.40
C SER A 52 1.45 9.99 2.84
N TYR A 53 1.49 11.32 2.69
CA TYR A 53 0.32 12.17 2.92
C TYR A 53 -0.86 11.83 2.01
N TYR A 54 -0.58 11.57 0.73
CA TYR A 54 -1.62 11.17 -0.22
C TYR A 54 -2.36 9.91 0.23
N ASN A 55 -1.63 8.90 0.71
CA ASN A 55 -2.25 7.67 1.21
C ASN A 55 -3.00 7.90 2.52
N GLN A 56 -2.43 8.68 3.45
CA GLN A 56 -3.06 9.04 4.72
C GLN A 56 -4.41 9.75 4.52
N ILE A 57 -4.46 10.77 3.65
CA ILE A 57 -5.69 11.52 3.35
C ILE A 57 -6.78 10.58 2.83
N ARG A 58 -6.39 9.62 1.98
CA ARG A 58 -7.31 8.62 1.39
C ARG A 58 -7.80 7.56 2.36
N THR A 59 -7.26 7.51 3.56
CA THR A 59 -7.66 6.61 4.64
C THR A 59 -7.92 7.37 5.94
N SER A 60 -8.17 8.69 5.85
CA SER A 60 -8.28 9.59 7.00
C SER A 60 -9.57 9.40 7.80
N SER A 61 -10.67 9.03 7.14
CA SER A 61 -11.97 8.80 7.78
C SER A 61 -12.38 7.34 7.70
N ASP A 62 -13.21 6.91 8.65
CA ASP A 62 -13.76 5.55 8.68
C ASP A 62 -14.60 5.25 7.42
N TYR A 63 -15.26 6.28 6.87
CA TYR A 63 -15.95 6.18 5.59
C TYR A 63 -14.99 5.80 4.45
N PHE A 64 -13.86 6.51 4.33
CA PHE A 64 -12.86 6.19 3.30
C PHE A 64 -12.18 4.86 3.54
N LYS A 65 -11.84 4.51 4.80
CA LYS A 65 -11.29 3.19 5.16
C LYS A 65 -12.25 2.07 4.73
N ARG A 66 -13.54 2.21 5.04
CA ARG A 66 -14.57 1.23 4.68
C ARG A 66 -14.72 1.07 3.16
N ILE A 67 -14.68 2.16 2.39
CA ILE A 67 -14.79 2.09 0.93
C ILE A 67 -13.53 1.52 0.28
N GLN A 68 -12.35 1.96 0.73
CA GLN A 68 -11.08 1.65 0.07
C GLN A 68 -10.54 0.26 0.42
N ALA A 69 -10.72 -0.19 1.66
CA ALA A 69 -10.16 -1.43 2.19
C ALA A 69 -11.23 -2.45 2.62
N GLY A 70 -12.42 -1.99 2.99
CA GLY A 70 -13.48 -2.84 3.56
C GLY A 70 -13.80 -4.08 2.73
N PRO A 71 -14.15 -3.97 1.43
CA PRO A 71 -14.46 -5.14 0.61
C PRO A 71 -13.33 -6.16 0.56
N PHE A 72 -12.07 -5.70 0.48
CA PHE A 72 -10.92 -6.59 0.41
C PHE A 72 -10.62 -7.26 1.76
N LEU A 73 -10.73 -6.52 2.86
CA LEU A 73 -10.59 -7.07 4.21
C LEU A 73 -11.69 -8.09 4.51
N THR A 74 -12.94 -7.83 4.10
CA THR A 74 -14.05 -8.79 4.21
C THR A 74 -13.75 -10.08 3.46
N LEU A 75 -13.24 -10.00 2.22
CA LEU A 75 -12.86 -11.19 1.46
C LEU A 75 -11.81 -12.05 2.19
N ILE A 76 -10.78 -11.40 2.76
CA ILE A 76 -9.74 -12.11 3.54
C ILE A 76 -10.37 -12.78 4.76
N LEU A 77 -11.17 -12.04 5.55
CA LEU A 77 -11.79 -12.56 6.76
C LEU A 77 -12.77 -13.71 6.48
N ASP A 78 -13.54 -13.62 5.40
CA ASP A 78 -14.45 -14.68 4.98
C ASP A 78 -13.70 -15.95 4.58
N ASP A 79 -12.59 -15.84 3.84
CA ASP A 79 -11.74 -16.99 3.52
C ASP A 79 -11.16 -17.64 4.79
N LEU A 80 -10.65 -16.85 5.74
CA LEU A 80 -10.10 -17.35 7.01
C LEU A 80 -11.20 -18.01 7.87
N LYS A 81 -12.40 -17.45 7.90
CA LYS A 81 -13.56 -18.03 8.60
C LYS A 81 -14.03 -19.33 7.97
N LEU A 82 -14.07 -19.41 6.64
CA LEU A 82 -14.38 -20.66 5.94
C LEU A 82 -13.29 -21.71 6.20
N LYS A 83 -12.02 -21.28 6.30
CA LYS A 83 -10.91 -22.18 6.63
C LYS A 83 -11.06 -22.76 8.04
N SER A 84 -11.34 -21.92 9.04
CA SER A 84 -11.48 -22.37 10.44
C SER A 84 -12.65 -23.35 10.64
N GLN A 85 -13.68 -23.25 9.79
CA GLN A 85 -14.85 -24.12 9.79
C GLN A 85 -14.70 -25.36 8.90
N ASN A 86 -13.53 -25.60 8.29
CA ASN A 86 -13.32 -26.66 7.29
C ASN A 86 -14.29 -26.60 6.08
N ARG A 87 -14.74 -25.39 5.72
CA ARG A 87 -15.69 -25.14 4.62
C ARG A 87 -15.06 -24.47 3.40
N LEU A 88 -13.78 -24.09 3.46
CA LEU A 88 -13.07 -23.47 2.33
C LEU A 88 -12.95 -24.44 1.14
N ARG A 89 -13.37 -24.00 -0.05
CA ARG A 89 -13.34 -24.79 -1.30
C ARG A 89 -12.67 -24.00 -2.44
N PRO A 90 -11.64 -24.53 -3.11
CA PRO A 90 -10.84 -25.70 -2.69
C PRO A 90 -10.14 -25.41 -1.35
N ASN A 91 -9.87 -26.46 -0.57
CA ASN A 91 -9.20 -26.32 0.73
C ASN A 91 -7.71 -26.06 0.56
N HIS A 92 -7.33 -24.79 0.31
CA HIS A 92 -5.95 -24.38 0.15
C HIS A 92 -5.32 -23.99 1.49
N LYS A 93 -3.99 -24.14 1.60
CA LYS A 93 -3.21 -23.72 2.77
C LYS A 93 -2.75 -22.26 2.68
N ILE A 94 -2.55 -21.77 1.47
CA ILE A 94 -2.05 -20.41 1.18
C ILE A 94 -2.89 -19.86 0.03
N LYS A 95 -3.29 -18.59 0.15
CA LYS A 95 -3.94 -17.81 -0.91
C LYS A 95 -3.11 -16.58 -1.18
N PHE A 96 -2.82 -16.31 -2.45
CA PHE A 96 -2.09 -15.13 -2.87
C PHE A 96 -3.04 -14.16 -3.55
N TRP A 97 -2.98 -12.90 -3.14
CA TRP A 97 -3.63 -11.80 -3.82
C TRP A 97 -2.57 -10.87 -4.38
N SER A 98 -2.66 -10.56 -5.67
CA SER A 98 -1.82 -9.56 -6.30
C SER A 98 -2.52 -8.20 -6.25
N GLY A 99 -1.81 -7.16 -5.80
CA GLY A 99 -2.32 -5.81 -5.73
C GLY A 99 -1.22 -4.78 -5.99
N PHE A 100 -1.55 -3.51 -5.74
CA PHE A 100 -0.58 -2.42 -5.76
C PHE A 100 -0.05 -2.19 -4.34
N ASP A 101 1.09 -1.51 -4.23
CA ASP A 101 1.61 -0.90 -2.99
C ASP A 101 0.49 -0.24 -2.15
N THR A 102 -0.37 0.53 -2.82
CA THR A 102 -1.50 1.21 -2.18
C THR A 102 -2.57 0.27 -1.64
N THR A 103 -2.66 -0.98 -2.11
CA THR A 103 -3.55 -1.99 -1.52
C THR A 103 -3.07 -2.35 -0.12
N ILE A 104 -1.77 -2.58 0.06
CA ILE A 104 -1.17 -2.90 1.36
C ILE A 104 -1.32 -1.73 2.31
N LEU A 105 -0.96 -0.52 1.88
CA LEU A 105 -1.08 0.70 2.69
C LEU A 105 -2.51 0.92 3.19
N LYS A 106 -3.52 0.76 2.31
CA LYS A 106 -4.92 0.91 2.70
C LYS A 106 -5.36 -0.08 3.77
N LEU A 107 -4.93 -1.34 3.67
CA LEU A 107 -5.21 -2.35 4.70
C LEU A 107 -4.53 -1.97 6.01
N LEU A 108 -3.25 -1.63 5.99
CA LEU A 108 -2.49 -1.24 7.19
C LEU A 108 -3.11 -0.01 7.88
N TYR A 109 -3.43 1.05 7.14
CA TYR A 109 -4.11 2.23 7.69
C TYR A 109 -5.52 1.94 8.23
N THR A 110 -6.19 0.93 7.68
CA THR A 110 -7.52 0.51 8.15
C THR A 110 -7.44 -0.31 9.43
N MET A 111 -6.42 -1.18 9.56
CA MET A 111 -6.21 -2.01 10.74
C MET A 111 -5.50 -1.28 11.89
N LYS A 112 -4.81 -0.16 11.62
CA LYS A 112 -4.18 0.66 12.66
C LYS A 112 -5.26 1.20 13.62
N GLU A 113 -5.09 0.89 14.89
CA GLU A 113 -6.00 1.27 15.98
C GLU A 113 -6.12 2.80 16.12
N THR A 114 -5.02 3.51 15.94
CA THR A 114 -4.97 4.97 15.98
C THR A 114 -5.12 5.53 14.57
N GLN A 115 -6.07 6.45 14.36
CA GLN A 115 -6.08 7.25 13.14
C GLN A 115 -4.79 8.09 13.10
N PRO A 116 -3.96 7.98 12.06
CA PRO A 116 -2.76 8.78 11.95
C PRO A 116 -3.18 10.25 11.86
N SER A 117 -2.77 11.05 12.82
CA SER A 117 -3.07 12.48 12.83
C SER A 117 -2.25 13.15 11.72
N LEU A 118 -2.87 14.07 10.95
CA LEU A 118 -2.25 14.69 9.77
C LEU A 118 -0.99 15.51 10.11
N ASP A 119 -0.83 15.86 11.37
CA ASP A 119 0.28 16.63 11.95
C ASP A 119 1.52 15.78 12.29
N LYS A 120 1.42 14.44 12.30
CA LYS A 120 2.55 13.56 12.68
C LYS A 120 3.10 12.77 11.48
N ALA A 121 4.08 13.36 10.80
CA ALA A 121 4.78 12.73 9.68
C ALA A 121 5.51 11.42 10.06
N GLU A 122 5.88 11.24 11.33
CA GLU A 122 6.58 10.05 11.83
C GLU A 122 5.70 8.79 11.90
N GLU A 123 4.38 8.94 11.77
CA GLU A 123 3.43 7.81 11.77
C GLU A 123 3.05 7.32 10.37
N LEU A 124 3.68 7.88 9.34
CA LEU A 124 3.39 7.58 7.95
C LEU A 124 3.87 6.17 7.59
N LEU A 125 2.92 5.34 7.15
CA LEU A 125 3.21 3.99 6.69
C LEU A 125 3.73 4.03 5.27
N GLU A 126 4.72 3.19 5.03
CA GLU A 126 5.36 3.04 3.74
C GLU A 126 5.48 1.57 3.37
N THR A 127 5.57 1.32 2.08
CA THR A 127 5.78 -0.03 1.54
C THR A 127 6.84 0.05 0.47
N ASP A 128 7.82 -0.84 0.54
CA ASP A 128 8.78 -1.00 -0.53
C ASP A 128 8.12 -1.63 -1.77
N TYR A 129 8.77 -1.48 -2.92
CA TYR A 129 8.41 -2.26 -4.10
C TYR A 129 8.59 -3.76 -3.78
N ASN A 130 7.60 -4.58 -4.13
CA ASN A 130 7.47 -5.99 -3.73
C ASN A 130 7.16 -6.26 -2.25
N GLY A 131 6.78 -5.25 -1.46
CA GLY A 131 6.24 -5.48 -0.13
C GLY A 131 5.04 -6.42 -0.15
N ALA A 132 4.90 -7.24 0.89
CA ALA A 132 3.79 -8.17 1.07
C ALA A 132 3.22 -8.05 2.47
N LEU A 133 1.89 -8.13 2.57
CA LEU A 133 1.19 -8.29 3.85
C LEU A 133 0.81 -9.77 4.00
N MET A 134 1.32 -10.39 5.06
CA MET A 134 0.99 -11.76 5.42
C MET A 134 -0.02 -11.75 6.58
N ILE A 135 -1.09 -12.51 6.43
CA ILE A 135 -2.11 -12.72 7.46
C ILE A 135 -2.21 -14.23 7.68
N GLU A 136 -1.99 -14.67 8.91
CA GLU A 136 -1.87 -16.08 9.26
C GLU A 136 -3.00 -16.52 10.19
N LEU A 137 -3.62 -17.66 9.88
CA LEU A 137 -4.59 -18.30 10.76
C LEU A 137 -3.90 -19.40 11.58
N HIS A 138 -3.84 -19.22 12.90
CA HIS A 138 -3.21 -20.13 13.84
C HIS A 138 -4.28 -20.90 14.63
N LEU A 139 -4.09 -22.20 14.84
CA LEU A 139 -4.91 -23.02 15.74
C LEU A 139 -4.10 -23.33 17.00
N ILE A 140 -4.48 -22.73 18.13
CA ILE A 140 -3.78 -22.85 19.41
C ILE A 140 -4.80 -23.30 20.46
N LYS A 141 -4.54 -24.41 21.16
CA LYS A 141 -5.43 -24.95 22.21
C LYS A 141 -6.90 -25.05 21.78
N ASN A 142 -7.14 -25.50 20.55
CA ASN A 142 -8.47 -25.66 19.94
C ASN A 142 -9.22 -24.34 19.65
N GLU A 143 -8.52 -23.20 19.65
CA GLU A 143 -9.05 -21.89 19.27
C GLU A 143 -8.25 -21.28 18.12
N TYR A 144 -8.91 -20.47 17.29
CA TYR A 144 -8.30 -19.84 16.13
C TYR A 144 -7.89 -18.40 16.41
N TYR A 145 -6.68 -18.03 15.99
CA TYR A 145 -6.09 -16.69 16.14
C TYR A 145 -5.56 -16.18 14.81
N ILE A 146 -5.59 -14.86 14.62
CA ILE A 146 -5.04 -14.18 13.44
C ILE A 146 -3.77 -13.43 13.84
N LYS A 147 -2.71 -13.57 13.05
CA LYS A 147 -1.44 -12.84 13.20
C LYS A 147 -1.10 -12.11 11.91
#